data_AF-Q7PAC9-F1
#
_entry.id   AF-Q7PAC9-F1
#
_cell.length_a   1.000
_cell.length_b   1.000
_cell.length_c   1.000
_cell.angle_alpha   90.00
_cell.angle_beta   90.00
_cell.angle_gamma   90.00
#
_symmetry.space_group_name_H-M   'P 1'
#
loop_
_entity.id
_entity.type
_entity.pdbx_description
1 polymer ?
#
loop_
_entity_poly.entity_id
_entity_poly.type
_entity_poly.pdbx_seq_one_letter_code
_entity_poly.pdbx_strand_id
1 'polypeptide(L)'
;MIVHTEILQQIEETLNEKRFVTISAFAGAGKTTLAIKYGDRQTQAKKKIVRFINVDSADKVLEAYRQLAKEFTIYVIDEKEENIIRLVHERIANLNSAILFIFDNVEDHKDIEPYLNSIINILNGTSDNYY
;
A
#
# COMPACT_ATOMS: atom_id res chain seq x y z
N MET A 1 -23.39 -11.03 -8.56
CA MET A 1 -23.25 -9.85 -7.69
C MET A 1 -23.00 -10.21 -6.22
N ILE A 2 -23.53 -11.32 -5.71
CA ILE A 2 -23.40 -11.78 -4.31
C ILE A 2 -21.95 -12.17 -3.93
N VAL A 3 -21.27 -12.94 -4.78
CA VAL A 3 -19.89 -13.44 -4.53
C VAL A 3 -18.87 -12.31 -4.29
N HIS A 4 -19.00 -11.18 -4.99
CA HIS A 4 -18.08 -10.06 -4.78
C HIS A 4 -18.24 -9.40 -3.42
N THR A 5 -19.43 -9.40 -2.83
CA THR A 5 -19.65 -8.78 -1.51
C THR A 5 -19.02 -9.62 -0.41
N GLU A 6 -19.13 -10.94 -0.48
CA GLU A 6 -18.51 -11.87 0.47
C GLU A 6 -16.99 -11.76 0.46
N ILE A 7 -16.36 -11.74 -0.73
CA ILE A 7 -14.90 -11.59 -0.84
C ILE A 7 -14.44 -10.23 -0.30
N LEU A 8 -15.19 -9.15 -0.57
CA LEU A 8 -14.86 -7.82 -0.04
C LEU A 8 -14.96 -7.77 1.50
N GLN A 9 -15.89 -8.52 2.08
CA GLN A 9 -16.00 -8.67 3.53
C GLN A 9 -14.82 -9.48 4.09
N GLN A 10 -14.44 -10.59 3.46
CA GLN A 10 -13.26 -11.37 3.87
C GLN A 10 -11.97 -10.54 3.83
N ILE A 11 -11.83 -9.66 2.82
CA ILE A 11 -10.72 -8.70 2.75
C ILE A 11 -10.73 -7.77 3.97
N GLU A 12 -11.88 -7.18 4.30
CA GLU A 12 -12.01 -6.29 5.47
C GLU A 12 -11.68 -7.02 6.78
N GLU A 13 -12.25 -8.21 7.00
CA GLU A 13 -12.01 -9.03 8.19
C GLU A 13 -10.53 -9.39 8.32
N THR A 14 -9.90 -9.81 7.22
CA THR A 14 -8.47 -10.12 7.20
C THR A 14 -7.62 -8.90 7.52
N LEU A 15 -7.95 -7.72 6.98
CA LEU A 15 -7.20 -6.48 7.22
C LEU A 15 -7.45 -5.87 8.61
N ASN A 16 -8.51 -6.30 9.32
CA ASN A 16 -8.71 -5.95 10.72
C ASN A 16 -7.80 -6.76 11.65
N GLU A 17 -7.44 -7.99 11.27
CA GLU A 17 -6.59 -8.88 12.06
C GLU A 17 -5.11 -8.84 11.63
N LYS A 18 -4.86 -8.61 10.33
CA LYS A 18 -3.55 -8.68 9.70
C LYS A 18 -3.21 -7.38 9.00
N ARG A 19 -1.91 -7.15 8.76
CA ARG A 19 -1.40 -5.94 8.12
C ARG A 19 -1.56 -5.93 6.59
N PHE A 20 -1.68 -7.09 5.96
CA PHE A 20 -1.80 -7.20 4.50
C PHE A 20 -2.64 -8.42 4.10
N VAL A 21 -3.11 -8.40 2.85
CA VAL A 21 -3.84 -9.48 2.19
C VAL A 21 -3.27 -9.68 0.79
N THR A 22 -3.10 -10.93 0.37
CA THR A 22 -2.66 -11.28 -0.98
C THR A 22 -3.84 -11.87 -1.74
N ILE A 23 -4.09 -11.39 -2.96
CA ILE A 23 -5.16 -11.87 -3.82
C ILE A 23 -4.54 -12.46 -5.07
N SER A 24 -4.64 -13.78 -5.24
CA SER A 24 -4.14 -14.52 -6.40
C SER A 24 -5.26 -15.29 -7.09
N ALA A 25 -5.23 -15.29 -8.42
CA ALA A 25 -6.20 -15.95 -9.30
C ALA A 25 -5.69 -15.88 -10.75
N PHE A 26 -6.26 -16.67 -11.63
CA PHE A 26 -5.96 -16.62 -13.07
C PHE A 26 -6.20 -15.23 -13.68
N ALA A 27 -5.54 -14.95 -14.81
CA ALA A 27 -5.82 -13.76 -15.61
C ALA A 27 -7.31 -13.71 -15.99
N GLY A 28 -7.91 -12.51 -15.96
CA GLY A 28 -9.34 -12.32 -16.25
C GLY A 28 -10.30 -12.68 -15.11
N ALA A 29 -9.83 -13.18 -13.96
CA ALA A 29 -10.68 -13.47 -12.79
C ALA A 29 -11.24 -12.22 -12.07
N GLY A 30 -10.88 -11.01 -12.52
CA GLY A 30 -11.38 -9.75 -11.97
C GLY A 30 -10.69 -9.27 -10.68
N LYS A 31 -9.42 -9.64 -10.46
CA LYS A 31 -8.62 -9.19 -9.29
C LYS A 31 -8.52 -7.68 -9.18
N THR A 32 -8.08 -7.01 -10.25
CA THR A 32 -8.02 -5.55 -10.34
C THR A 32 -9.39 -4.92 -10.06
N THR A 33 -10.46 -5.46 -10.67
CA THR A 33 -11.84 -4.99 -10.42
C THR A 33 -12.25 -5.12 -8.96
N LEU A 34 -11.86 -6.21 -8.29
CA LEU A 34 -12.12 -6.42 -6.87
C LEU A 34 -11.33 -5.42 -6.01
N ALA A 35 -10.05 -5.23 -6.30
CA ALA A 35 -9.16 -4.32 -5.58
C ALA A 35 -9.63 -2.86 -5.70
N ILE A 36 -10.00 -2.41 -6.91
CA ILE A 36 -10.58 -1.08 -7.17
C ILE A 36 -11.87 -0.92 -6.36
N LYS A 37 -12.80 -1.88 -6.44
CA LYS A 37 -14.06 -1.83 -5.67
C LYS A 37 -13.83 -1.74 -4.17
N TYR A 38 -12.84 -2.45 -3.64
CA TYR A 38 -12.50 -2.36 -2.22
C TYR A 38 -11.94 -0.97 -1.87
N GLY A 39 -10.97 -0.47 -2.66
CA GLY A 39 -10.39 0.87 -2.48
C GLY A 39 -11.44 1.98 -2.55
N ASP A 40 -12.35 1.92 -3.52
CA ASP A 40 -13.45 2.88 -3.66
C ASP A 40 -14.34 2.88 -2.41
N ARG A 41 -14.69 1.71 -1.88
CA ARG A 41 -15.48 1.60 -0.63
C ARG A 41 -14.78 2.26 0.55
N GLN A 42 -13.47 2.05 0.70
CA GLN A 42 -12.70 2.66 1.81
C GLN A 42 -12.61 4.19 1.67
N THR A 43 -12.46 4.68 0.45
CA THR A 43 -12.42 6.11 0.14
C THR A 43 -13.78 6.77 0.40
N GLN A 44 -14.87 6.19 -0.12
CA GLN A 44 -16.23 6.69 0.07
C GLN A 44 -16.66 6.70 1.55
N ALA A 45 -16.25 5.68 2.31
CA ALA A 45 -16.48 5.62 3.75
C ALA A 45 -15.57 6.57 4.55
N LYS A 46 -14.65 7.29 3.89
CA LYS A 46 -13.61 8.13 4.52
C LYS A 46 -12.79 7.38 5.58
N LYS A 47 -12.67 6.06 5.45
CA LYS A 47 -11.95 5.20 6.39
C LYS A 47 -10.46 5.25 6.16
N LYS A 48 -10.04 5.25 4.89
CA LYS A 48 -8.63 5.11 4.49
C LYS A 48 -8.29 6.08 3.36
N ILE A 49 -7.04 6.52 3.34
CA ILE A 49 -6.44 7.15 2.16
C ILE A 49 -5.92 6.02 1.27
N VAL A 50 -6.52 5.82 0.10
CA VAL A 50 -6.14 4.72 -0.79
C VAL A 50 -5.03 5.15 -1.75
N ARG A 51 -4.04 4.28 -1.93
CA ARG A 51 -2.95 4.41 -2.91
C ARG A 51 -2.88 3.16 -3.76
N PHE A 52 -3.28 3.31 -5.01
CA PHE A 52 -3.28 2.24 -6.00
C PHE A 52 -2.01 2.36 -6.85
N ILE A 53 -1.20 1.31 -6.87
CA ILE A 53 0.07 1.26 -7.57
C ILE A 53 0.02 0.04 -8.49
N ASN A 54 0.13 0.26 -9.80
CA ASN A 54 0.30 -0.83 -10.75
C ASN A 54 1.78 -1.24 -10.78
N VAL A 55 2.07 -2.47 -10.39
CA VAL A 55 3.42 -3.04 -10.26
C VAL A 55 3.75 -3.84 -11.52
N ASP A 56 3.82 -3.13 -12.65
CA ASP A 56 4.35 -3.74 -13.88
C ASP A 56 5.88 -3.94 -13.81
N SER A 57 6.57 -3.18 -12.93
CA SER A 57 8.01 -3.30 -12.63
C SER A 57 8.37 -2.57 -11.33
N ALA A 58 9.55 -2.87 -10.75
CA ALA A 58 10.09 -2.12 -9.62
C ALA A 58 10.16 -0.59 -9.86
N ASP A 59 10.54 -0.17 -11.07
CA ASP A 59 10.60 1.25 -11.45
C ASP A 59 9.24 1.96 -11.31
N LYS A 60 8.13 1.26 -11.60
CA LYS A 60 6.78 1.82 -11.45
C LYS A 60 6.41 2.04 -9.99
N VAL A 61 6.88 1.18 -9.09
CA VAL A 61 6.70 1.36 -7.65
C VAL A 61 7.50 2.57 -7.17
N LEU A 62 8.77 2.68 -7.59
CA LEU A 62 9.62 3.83 -7.24
C LEU A 62 9.03 5.15 -7.77
N GLU A 63 8.53 5.16 -9.01
CA GLU A 63 7.85 6.30 -9.60
C GLU A 63 6.65 6.73 -8.74
N ALA A 64 5.82 5.78 -8.32
CA ALA A 64 4.67 6.06 -7.45
C ALA A 64 5.11 6.64 -6.10
N TYR A 65 6.22 6.16 -5.51
CA TYR A 65 6.76 6.72 -4.27
C TYR A 65 7.36 8.12 -4.44
N ARG A 66 7.98 8.41 -5.59
CA ARG A 66 8.40 9.79 -5.93
C ARG A 66 7.20 10.73 -6.07
N GLN A 67 6.10 10.25 -6.66
CA GLN A 67 4.85 11.01 -6.73
C GLN A 67 4.25 11.27 -5.34
N LEU A 68 4.23 10.26 -4.46
CA LEU A 68 3.83 10.41 -3.06
C LEU A 68 4.69 11.43 -2.32
N ALA A 69 6.01 11.36 -2.48
CA ALA A 69 6.92 12.33 -1.89
C ALA A 69 6.58 13.75 -2.34
N LYS A 70 6.29 13.96 -3.63
CA LYS A 70 5.86 15.24 -4.17
C LYS A 70 4.52 15.70 -3.58
N GLU A 71 3.53 14.83 -3.47
CA GLU A 71 2.23 15.13 -2.82
C GLU A 71 2.43 15.58 -1.37
N PHE A 72 3.37 14.95 -0.66
CA PHE A 72 3.72 15.28 0.71
C PHE A 72 4.69 16.46 0.85
N THR A 73 5.09 17.10 -0.27
CA THR A 73 6.06 18.20 -0.29
C THR A 73 7.41 17.79 0.31
N ILE A 74 7.83 16.54 0.08
CA ILE A 74 9.14 16.00 0.44
C ILE A 74 10.08 16.15 -0.76
N TYR A 75 11.24 16.75 -0.54
CA TYR A 75 12.27 16.88 -1.56
C TYR A 75 13.06 15.58 -1.70
N VAL A 76 13.02 14.97 -2.90
CA VAL A 76 13.63 13.66 -3.19
C VAL A 76 14.44 13.62 -4.49
N ILE A 77 14.80 14.80 -5.01
CA ILE A 77 15.65 14.88 -6.21
C ILE A 77 17.04 14.37 -5.83
N ASP A 78 17.61 13.50 -6.67
CA ASP A 78 18.89 12.82 -6.48
C ASP A 78 19.00 11.91 -5.24
N GLU A 79 17.88 11.69 -4.53
CA GLU A 79 17.82 10.74 -3.43
C GLU A 79 17.84 9.29 -3.92
N LYS A 80 18.50 8.44 -3.13
CA LYS A 80 18.49 6.98 -3.30
C LYS A 80 17.11 6.43 -2.98
N GLU A 81 16.74 5.33 -3.63
CA GLU A 81 15.45 4.66 -3.45
C GLU A 81 15.12 4.40 -1.97
N GLU A 82 16.07 3.87 -1.19
CA GLU A 82 15.85 3.53 0.21
C GLU A 82 15.50 4.76 1.05
N ASN A 83 16.11 5.91 0.74
CA ASN A 83 15.81 7.18 1.40
C ASN A 83 14.41 7.69 1.04
N ILE A 84 14.01 7.55 -0.23
CA ILE A 84 12.69 7.96 -0.70
C ILE A 84 11.60 7.15 0.01
N ILE A 85 11.77 5.82 0.04
CA ILE A 85 10.85 4.91 0.72
C ILE A 85 10.73 5.27 2.20
N ARG A 86 11.88 5.44 2.90
CA ARG A 86 11.91 5.80 4.31
C ARG A 86 11.18 7.11 4.58
N LEU A 87 11.50 8.18 3.84
CA LEU A 87 10.91 9.51 4.05
C LEU A 87 9.39 9.52 3.81
N VAL A 88 8.93 8.82 2.77
CA VAL A 88 7.49 8.67 2.49
C VAL A 88 6.81 7.94 3.64
N HIS A 89 7.35 6.83 4.12
CA HIS A 89 6.74 6.09 5.21
C HIS A 89 6.78 6.83 6.55
N GLU A 90 7.85 7.54 6.87
CA GLU A 90 7.91 8.42 8.06
C GLU A 90 6.82 9.47 8.01
N ARG A 91 6.60 10.08 6.83
CA ARG A 91 5.51 11.04 6.66
C ARG A 91 4.15 10.38 6.87
N ILE A 92 3.94 9.20 6.30
CA ILE A 92 2.68 8.45 6.44
C ILE A 92 2.40 8.10 7.90
N ALA A 93 3.39 7.60 8.64
CA ALA A 93 3.27 7.29 10.06
C ALA A 93 2.84 8.53 10.87
N ASN A 94 3.41 9.69 10.55
CA ASN A 94 3.09 10.95 11.22
C ASN A 94 1.71 11.53 10.89
N LEU A 95 1.11 11.15 9.76
CA LEU A 95 -0.22 11.63 9.40
C LEU A 95 -1.33 11.02 10.28
N ASN A 96 -1.02 9.99 11.08
CA ASN A 96 -1.98 9.18 11.84
C ASN A 96 -3.20 8.75 10.99
N SER A 97 -3.00 8.69 9.67
CA SER A 97 -4.03 8.36 8.71
C SER A 97 -3.85 6.92 8.32
N ALA A 98 -4.95 6.18 8.32
CA ALA A 98 -4.91 4.79 7.94
C ALA A 98 -4.82 4.71 6.41
N ILE A 99 -3.60 4.69 5.88
CA ILE A 99 -3.35 4.54 4.45
C ILE A 99 -3.55 3.07 4.06
N LEU A 100 -4.20 2.84 2.92
CA LEU A 100 -4.32 1.53 2.28
C LEU A 100 -3.54 1.54 0.97
N PHE A 101 -2.46 0.76 0.93
CA PHE A 101 -1.74 0.49 -0.30
C PHE A 101 -2.35 -0.71 -1.03
N ILE A 102 -2.54 -0.57 -2.33
CA ILE A 102 -2.94 -1.63 -3.23
C ILE A 102 -1.87 -1.74 -4.30
N PHE A 103 -1.09 -2.81 -4.24
CA PHE A 103 -0.11 -3.19 -5.27
C PHE A 103 -0.79 -4.16 -6.22
N ASP A 104 -1.21 -3.66 -7.39
CA ASP A 104 -1.84 -4.48 -8.43
C ASP A 104 -0.79 -5.05 -9.37
N ASN A 105 -1.11 -6.16 -10.02
CA ASN A 105 -0.25 -6.82 -11.02
C ASN A 105 1.17 -7.23 -10.54
N VAL A 106 1.34 -7.51 -9.25
CA VAL A 106 2.62 -7.98 -8.71
C VAL A 106 2.91 -9.41 -9.22
N GLU A 107 3.89 -9.54 -10.11
CA GLU A 107 4.37 -10.83 -10.64
C GLU A 107 5.60 -11.34 -9.85
N ASP A 108 6.52 -10.46 -9.45
CA ASP A 108 7.66 -10.79 -8.58
C ASP A 108 7.55 -10.02 -7.25
N HIS A 109 7.59 -10.76 -6.13
CA HIS A 109 7.57 -10.19 -4.80
C HIS A 109 8.73 -9.21 -4.55
N LYS A 110 9.88 -9.42 -5.21
CA LYS A 110 11.06 -8.57 -5.07
C LYS A 110 10.81 -7.11 -5.48
N ASP A 111 9.85 -6.88 -6.37
CA ASP A 111 9.51 -5.54 -6.84
C ASP A 111 8.84 -4.68 -5.75
N ILE A 112 8.23 -5.32 -4.74
CA ILE A 112 7.53 -4.65 -3.63
C ILE A 112 8.20 -4.86 -2.27
N GLU A 113 9.12 -5.82 -2.15
CA GLU A 113 9.78 -6.19 -0.90
C GLU A 113 10.42 -5.00 -0.16
N PRO A 114 11.19 -4.10 -0.81
CA PRO A 114 11.80 -2.95 -0.12
C PRO A 114 10.76 -2.04 0.55
N TYR A 115 9.61 -1.88 -0.09
CA TYR A 115 8.51 -1.04 0.36
C TYR A 115 7.79 -1.68 1.56
N LEU A 116 7.53 -2.98 1.50
CA LEU A 116 6.93 -3.72 2.62
C LEU A 116 7.84 -3.73 3.86
N ASN A 117 9.12 -4.03 3.67
CA ASN A 117 10.10 -4.12 4.76
C ASN A 117 10.25 -2.78 5.49
N SER A 118 10.26 -1.67 4.75
CA SER A 118 10.35 -0.34 5.35
C SER A 118 9.14 -0.03 6.25
N ILE A 119 7.92 -0.38 5.84
CA ILE A 119 6.72 -0.21 6.67
C ILE A 119 6.83 -1.03 7.96
N ILE A 120 7.24 -2.30 7.84
CA ILE A 120 7.38 -3.20 8.99
C ILE A 120 8.41 -2.64 9.98
N ASN A 121 9.54 -2.16 9.49
CA ASN A 121 10.61 -1.60 10.32
C ASN A 121 10.17 -0.33 11.05
N ILE A 122 9.41 0.56 10.41
CA ILE A 122 8.89 1.76 11.07
C ILE A 122 7.91 1.39 12.18
N LEU A 123 6.98 0.47 11.90
CA LEU A 123 6.00 0.01 12.90
C LEU A 123 6.67 -0.66 14.10
N ASN A 124 7.72 -1.45 13.85
CA ASN A 124 8.48 -2.11 14.92
C ASN A 124 9.34 -1.10 15.70
N GLY A 125 9.99 -0.14 15.02
CA GLY A 125 10.81 0.91 15.64
C GLY A 125 10.02 1.94 16.45
N THR A 126 8.72 2.13 16.17
CA THR A 126 7.82 2.89 17.05
C THR A 126 7.51 2.20 18.39
N SER A 127 7.88 0.93 18.56
CA SER A 127 7.67 0.20 19.81
C SER A 127 8.79 0.44 20.85
N ASP A 128 9.93 1.00 20.44
CA ASP A 128 11.13 1.15 21.28
C ASP A 128 11.36 2.59 21.79
N ASN A 129 10.47 3.54 21.48
CA ASN A 129 10.58 4.92 21.94
C ASN A 129 9.55 5.23 23.04
N TYR A 130 9.72 4.59 24.20
CA TYR A 130 9.28 5.12 25.49
C TYR A 130 10.51 5.34 26.37
N TYR A 131 11.04 6.56 26.37
CA TYR A 131 11.89 7.10 27.44
C TYR A 131 11.41 8.51 27.77
#